data_AF-A0A352PYC6-F1
#
_entry.id   AF-A0A352PYC6-F1
#
_cell.length_a   1.000
_cell.length_b   1.000
_cell.length_c   1.000
_cell.angle_alpha   90.00
_cell.angle_beta   90.00
_cell.angle_gamma   90.00
#
_symmetry.space_group_name_H-M   'P 1'
#
loop_
_entity.id
_entity.type
_entity.pdbx_description
1 polymer ?
#
loop_
_entity_poly.entity_id
_entity_poly.type
_entity_poly.pdbx_seq_one_letter_code
_entity_poly.pdbx_strand_id
1 'polypeptide(L)'
;IVRSTVFGCIQAHAVELGENTTFNGIMTVARRQVGCLRFCYVTPGSRTPRRYQCQPDLAVQAVNAKMITRIVSRPLTVKQKDLLRHVQDMENRRVQPHFQSVRYGNSDYCRLSRFAAQEIAEGGDDESEMGVFHDLYQPQRGTNLRTRLDEYLPAGMDVGVIFAG
;
A
#
# COMPACT_ATOMS: atom_id res chain seq x y z
N ILE A 1 8.26 -14.43 -0.10
CA ILE A 1 8.13 -13.33 0.88
C ILE A 1 6.65 -13.07 1.05
N VAL A 2 6.11 -13.24 2.25
CA VAL A 2 4.66 -13.18 2.48
C VAL A 2 4.40 -12.33 3.72
N ARG A 3 3.41 -11.44 3.67
CA ARG A 3 2.96 -10.63 4.83
C ARG A 3 4.13 -9.95 5.54
N SER A 4 4.92 -9.20 4.78
CA SER A 4 6.19 -8.63 5.24
C SER A 4 6.32 -7.15 4.87
N THR A 5 7.12 -6.41 5.62
CA THR A 5 7.53 -5.05 5.25
C THR A 5 9.05 -5.04 5.07
N VAL A 6 9.51 -4.70 3.87
CA VAL A 6 10.93 -4.69 3.50
C VAL A 6 11.36 -3.25 3.24
N PHE A 7 12.39 -2.78 3.96
CA PHE A 7 12.95 -1.44 3.78
C PHE A 7 14.25 -1.47 2.98
N GLY A 8 14.49 -0.41 2.21
CA GLY A 8 15.75 -0.18 1.52
C GLY A 8 15.84 -0.85 0.15
N CYS A 9 17.03 -0.80 -0.45
CA CYS A 9 17.26 -1.37 -1.79
C CYS A 9 17.19 -2.91 -1.74
N ILE A 10 16.43 -3.50 -2.66
CA ILE A 10 16.24 -4.95 -2.74
C ILE A 10 16.87 -5.44 -4.03
N GLN A 11 17.91 -6.27 -3.92
CA GLN A 11 18.52 -6.94 -5.06
C GLN A 11 18.34 -8.44 -4.93
N ALA A 12 17.68 -9.05 -5.92
CA ALA A 12 17.41 -10.48 -5.91
C ALA A 12 17.69 -11.11 -7.27
N HIS A 13 18.20 -12.34 -7.28
CA HIS A 13 18.37 -13.08 -8.52
C HIS A 13 17.02 -13.48 -9.12
N ALA A 14 16.10 -13.99 -8.29
CA ALA A 14 14.72 -14.32 -8.64
C ALA A 14 13.83 -14.13 -7.40
N VAL A 15 12.53 -13.94 -7.60
CA VAL A 15 11.52 -13.94 -6.54
C VAL A 15 10.38 -14.83 -6.99
N GLU A 16 10.26 -16.01 -6.39
CA GLU A 16 9.21 -16.97 -6.74
C GLU A 16 7.81 -16.45 -6.35
N LEU A 17 7.71 -15.84 -5.17
CA LEU A 17 6.47 -15.26 -4.67
C LEU A 17 6.72 -14.07 -3.74
N GLY A 18 6.04 -12.96 -4.02
CA GLY A 18 5.74 -11.89 -3.08
C GLY A 18 4.24 -11.75 -2.89
N GLU A 19 3.75 -11.79 -1.65
CA GLU A 19 2.32 -11.66 -1.34
C GLU A 19 2.07 -10.79 -0.11
N ASN A 20 1.05 -9.93 -0.16
CA ASN A 20 0.62 -9.07 0.96
C ASN A 20 1.79 -8.31 1.59
N THR A 21 2.74 -7.88 0.77
CA THR A 21 4.05 -7.40 1.21
C THR A 21 4.29 -5.97 0.72
N THR A 22 4.85 -5.16 1.61
CA THR A 22 5.23 -3.77 1.32
C THR A 22 6.73 -3.70 1.07
N PHE A 23 7.14 -3.51 -0.19
CA PHE A 23 8.53 -3.31 -0.58
C PHE A 23 8.82 -1.80 -0.62
N ASN A 24 9.23 -1.25 0.52
CA ASN A 24 9.52 0.17 0.73
C ASN A 24 10.98 0.50 0.38
N GLY A 25 11.26 0.44 -0.92
CA GLY A 25 12.55 0.75 -1.54
C GLY A 25 12.67 0.16 -2.95
N ILE A 26 13.67 0.59 -3.71
CA ILE A 26 13.84 0.15 -5.10
C ILE A 26 14.23 -1.33 -5.14
N MET A 27 13.39 -2.11 -5.82
CA MET A 27 13.61 -3.54 -6.05
C MET A 27 14.12 -3.80 -7.46
N THR A 28 15.20 -4.57 -7.59
CA THR A 28 15.76 -5.02 -8.85
C THR A 28 15.91 -6.54 -8.85
N VAL A 29 15.20 -7.20 -9.76
CA VAL A 29 15.22 -8.65 -9.96
C VAL A 29 15.82 -9.00 -11.31
N ALA A 30 16.80 -9.90 -11.32
CA ALA A 30 17.46 -10.34 -12.56
C ALA A 30 16.54 -11.21 -13.43
N ARG A 31 15.97 -12.29 -12.87
CA ARG A 31 15.06 -13.22 -13.57
C ARG A 31 13.60 -12.87 -13.32
N ARG A 32 13.09 -11.87 -14.04
CA ARG A 32 11.70 -11.36 -13.90
C ARG A 32 10.63 -12.30 -14.47
N GLN A 33 11.04 -13.26 -15.29
CA GLN A 33 10.17 -14.31 -15.84
C GLN A 33 9.83 -15.40 -14.81
N VAL A 34 10.52 -15.42 -13.66
CA VAL A 34 10.27 -16.38 -12.57
C VAL A 34 9.43 -15.69 -11.51
N GLY A 35 8.31 -16.31 -11.17
CA GLY A 35 7.43 -15.91 -10.07
C GLY A 35 6.58 -14.66 -10.31
N CYS A 36 5.94 -14.19 -9.25
CA CYS A 36 5.09 -13.00 -9.27
C CYS A 36 5.08 -12.26 -7.93
N LEU A 37 4.67 -10.99 -7.98
CA LEU A 37 4.23 -10.21 -6.83
C LEU A 37 2.71 -10.06 -6.92
N ARG A 38 2.00 -10.33 -5.83
CA ARG A 38 0.54 -10.18 -5.73
C ARG A 38 0.14 -9.41 -4.49
N PHE A 39 -0.83 -8.51 -4.58
CA PHE A 39 -1.31 -7.72 -3.43
C PHE A 39 -0.16 -7.06 -2.66
N CYS A 40 0.83 -6.56 -3.40
CA CYS A 40 2.03 -5.94 -2.84
C CYS A 40 2.07 -4.46 -3.17
N TYR A 41 2.65 -3.66 -2.28
CA TYR A 41 3.15 -2.35 -2.64
C TYR A 41 4.56 -2.47 -3.17
N VAL A 42 4.85 -1.83 -4.30
CA VAL A 42 6.18 -1.78 -4.90
C VAL A 42 6.52 -0.34 -5.24
N THR A 43 7.64 0.17 -4.71
CA THR A 43 8.12 1.51 -5.03
C THR A 43 8.25 1.71 -6.55
N PRO A 44 7.63 2.77 -7.12
CA PRO A 44 7.77 3.14 -8.52
C PRO A 44 9.24 3.18 -8.98
N GLY A 45 9.52 2.75 -10.21
CA GLY A 45 10.88 2.60 -10.74
C GLY A 45 11.53 1.24 -10.49
N SER A 46 10.93 0.38 -9.65
CA SER A 46 11.43 -0.99 -9.42
C SER A 46 11.32 -1.90 -10.64
N ARG A 47 12.33 -2.76 -10.84
CA ARG A 47 12.36 -3.84 -11.84
C ARG A 47 12.00 -5.17 -11.18
N THR A 48 10.74 -5.56 -11.25
CA THR A 48 10.21 -6.76 -10.56
C THR A 48 9.71 -7.83 -11.53
N PRO A 49 9.43 -9.05 -11.05
CA PRO A 49 8.58 -10.01 -11.77
C PRO A 49 7.19 -9.42 -12.07
N ARG A 50 6.33 -10.25 -12.69
CA ARG A 50 4.93 -9.88 -12.97
C ARG A 50 4.24 -9.43 -11.68
N ARG A 51 3.51 -8.33 -11.77
CA ARG A 51 2.68 -7.79 -10.69
C ARG A 51 1.22 -8.12 -10.95
N TYR A 52 0.53 -8.57 -9.92
CA TYR A 52 -0.89 -8.90 -9.93
C TYR A 52 -1.58 -8.15 -8.80
N GLN A 53 -2.50 -7.25 -9.14
CA GLN A 53 -3.22 -6.44 -8.15
C GLN A 53 -2.30 -5.74 -7.14
N CYS A 54 -1.14 -5.25 -7.61
CA CYS A 54 -0.20 -4.50 -6.80
C CYS A 54 -0.51 -3.00 -6.79
N GLN A 55 -0.03 -2.31 -5.76
CA GLN A 55 0.02 -0.85 -5.72
C GLN A 55 1.43 -0.34 -6.02
N PRO A 56 1.56 0.85 -6.64
CA PRO A 56 0.49 1.76 -7.08
C PRO A 56 -0.14 1.41 -8.45
N ASP A 57 0.16 0.24 -9.03
CA ASP A 57 -0.27 -0.13 -10.37
C ASP A 57 -1.80 -0.03 -10.56
N LEU A 58 -2.60 -0.50 -9.61
CA LEU A 58 -4.07 -0.43 -9.69
C LEU A 58 -4.59 1.01 -9.61
N ALA A 59 -4.06 1.84 -8.70
CA ALA A 59 -4.42 3.25 -8.61
C ALA A 59 -4.13 4.00 -9.93
N VAL A 60 -2.95 3.76 -10.49
CA VAL A 60 -2.55 4.30 -11.80
C VAL A 60 -3.47 3.81 -12.91
N GLN A 61 -3.82 2.53 -12.95
CA GLN A 61 -4.75 1.96 -13.93
C GLN A 61 -6.14 2.60 -13.84
N ALA A 62 -6.68 2.78 -12.63
CA ALA A 62 -7.99 3.39 -12.42
C ALA A 62 -8.04 4.83 -12.95
N VAL A 63 -6.98 5.61 -12.71
CA VAL A 63 -6.90 7.00 -13.19
C VAL A 63 -6.67 7.07 -14.70
N ASN A 64 -5.84 6.18 -15.26
CA ASN A 64 -5.68 6.04 -16.70
C ASN A 64 -7.00 5.72 -17.39
N ALA A 65 -7.79 4.77 -16.86
CA ALA A 65 -9.08 4.40 -17.41
C ALA A 65 -10.05 5.59 -17.44
N LYS A 66 -10.16 6.35 -16.34
CA LYS A 66 -11.00 7.55 -16.26
C LYS A 66 -10.62 8.61 -17.31
N MET A 67 -9.33 8.80 -17.59
CA MET A 67 -8.89 9.75 -18.61
C MET A 67 -9.11 9.23 -20.02
N ILE A 68 -8.77 7.97 -20.30
CA ILE A 68 -8.87 7.38 -21.64
C ILE A 68 -10.33 7.32 -22.10
N THR A 69 -11.29 7.03 -21.22
CA THR A 69 -12.72 7.02 -21.56
C THR A 69 -13.22 8.39 -22.05
N ARG A 70 -12.57 9.49 -21.64
CA ARG A 70 -12.91 10.84 -22.09
C ARG A 70 -12.31 11.20 -23.45
N ILE A 71 -11.43 10.35 -24.01
CA ILE A 71 -10.70 10.62 -25.24
C ILE A 71 -11.33 9.83 -26.39
N VAL A 72 -11.91 10.56 -27.34
CA VAL A 72 -12.64 10.00 -28.49
C VAL A 72 -11.69 9.54 -29.61
N SER A 73 -10.55 10.22 -29.80
CA SER A 73 -9.64 9.99 -30.92
C SER A 73 -8.39 9.20 -30.52
N ARG A 74 -8.05 8.15 -31.27
CA ARG A 74 -6.80 7.39 -31.13
C ARG A 74 -6.03 7.38 -32.45
N PRO A 75 -4.68 7.40 -32.44
CA PRO A 75 -3.79 7.33 -31.27
C PRO A 75 -3.73 8.64 -30.46
N LEU A 76 -3.28 8.55 -29.21
CA LEU A 76 -3.08 9.70 -28.33
C LEU A 76 -2.01 10.66 -28.88
N THR A 77 -2.30 11.95 -28.85
CA THR A 77 -1.34 13.01 -29.18
C THR A 77 -0.19 13.07 -28.15
N VAL A 78 0.93 13.68 -28.52
CA VAL A 78 2.08 13.87 -27.61
C VAL A 78 1.66 14.59 -26.33
N LYS A 79 0.89 15.70 -26.45
CA LYS A 79 0.36 16.45 -25.29
C LYS A 79 -0.50 15.58 -24.37
N GLN A 80 -1.36 14.73 -24.93
CA GLN A 80 -2.18 13.81 -24.14
C GLN A 80 -1.31 12.75 -23.44
N LYS A 81 -0.26 12.24 -24.10
CA LYS A 81 0.70 11.31 -23.49
C LYS A 81 1.47 11.98 -22.34
N ASP A 82 1.87 13.24 -22.50
CA ASP A 82 2.54 14.01 -21.45
C ASP A 82 1.63 14.21 -20.23
N LEU A 83 0.37 14.59 -20.46
CA LEU A 83 -0.61 14.75 -19.39
C LEU A 83 -0.84 13.43 -18.64
N LEU A 84 -1.00 12.31 -19.37
CA LEU A 84 -1.14 10.99 -18.77
C LEU A 84 0.06 10.66 -17.88
N ARG A 85 1.30 10.86 -18.37
CA ARG A 85 2.51 10.65 -17.56
C ARG A 85 2.50 11.49 -16.28
N HIS A 86 2.18 12.78 -16.40
CA HIS A 86 2.14 13.67 -15.24
C HIS A 86 1.16 13.18 -14.17
N VAL A 87 -0.03 12.76 -14.58
CA VAL A 87 -1.03 12.24 -13.65
C VAL A 87 -0.59 10.90 -13.05
N GLN A 88 0.04 10.01 -13.82
CA GLN A 88 0.60 8.76 -13.30
C GLN A 88 1.66 9.03 -12.22
N ASP A 89 2.53 10.03 -12.43
CA ASP A 89 3.54 10.43 -11.46
C ASP A 89 2.94 10.99 -10.17
N MET A 90 1.82 11.72 -10.27
CA MET A 90 1.09 12.20 -9.11
C MET A 90 0.47 11.04 -8.31
N GLU A 91 -0.13 10.06 -8.99
CA GLU A 91 -0.68 8.86 -8.35
C GLU A 91 0.41 8.00 -7.69
N ASN A 92 1.56 7.84 -8.35
CA ASN A 92 2.73 7.16 -7.80
C ASN A 92 3.29 7.83 -6.52
N ARG A 93 3.12 9.15 -6.38
CA ARG A 93 3.53 9.91 -5.19
C ARG A 93 2.47 9.87 -4.09
N ARG A 94 1.19 9.87 -4.47
CA ARG A 94 0.05 9.79 -3.55
C ARG A 94 -0.06 8.43 -2.89
N VAL A 95 0.08 7.36 -3.68
CA VAL A 95 -0.06 5.98 -3.21
C VAL A 95 1.29 5.48 -2.74
N GLN A 96 1.60 5.78 -1.48
CA GLN A 96 2.82 5.34 -0.80
C GLN A 96 2.50 4.87 0.62
N PRO A 97 3.27 3.90 1.15
CA PRO A 97 3.12 3.48 2.52
C PRO A 97 3.56 4.61 3.45
N HIS A 98 2.83 4.81 4.54
CA HIS A 98 3.24 5.69 5.62
C HIS A 98 3.29 4.87 6.90
N PHE A 99 4.44 4.86 7.58
CA PHE A 99 4.65 4.06 8.78
C PHE A 99 4.65 4.96 10.02
N GLN A 100 4.11 4.46 11.13
CA GLN A 100 4.21 5.11 12.44
C GLN A 100 5.68 5.26 12.86
N SER A 101 6.49 4.22 12.60
CA SER A 101 7.94 4.30 12.74
C SER A 101 8.66 3.43 11.71
N VAL A 102 9.77 3.96 11.20
CA VAL A 102 10.77 3.21 10.41
C VAL A 102 12.06 2.99 11.20
N ARG A 103 12.07 3.33 12.49
CA ARG A 103 13.20 3.13 13.38
C ARG A 103 13.08 1.78 14.08
N TYR A 104 14.05 0.91 13.81
CA TYR A 104 14.16 -0.36 14.51
C TYR A 104 14.27 -0.16 16.02
N GLY A 105 13.56 -0.99 16.78
CA GLY A 105 13.48 -0.90 18.25
C GLY A 105 12.27 -0.13 18.79
N ASN A 106 11.54 0.61 17.94
CA ASN A 106 10.25 1.18 18.33
C ASN A 106 9.16 0.09 18.32
N SER A 107 8.21 0.15 19.26
CA SER A 107 7.04 -0.75 19.32
C SER A 107 6.16 -0.69 18.07
N ASP A 108 6.10 0.47 17.42
CA ASP A 108 5.33 0.70 16.19
C ASP A 108 6.17 0.63 14.91
N TYR A 109 7.36 0.04 15.00
CA TYR A 109 8.20 -0.22 13.82
C TYR A 109 7.42 -1.02 12.77
N CYS A 110 7.44 -0.56 11.52
CA CYS A 110 6.73 -1.12 10.36
C CYS A 110 5.19 -1.02 10.40
N ARG A 111 4.58 -0.47 11.45
CA ARG A 111 3.11 -0.35 11.52
C ARG A 111 2.66 0.73 10.55
N LEU A 112 1.66 0.45 9.70
CA LEU A 112 1.05 1.50 8.90
C LEU A 112 0.39 2.53 9.79
N SER A 113 0.56 3.80 9.43
CA SER A 113 -0.11 4.92 10.05
C SER A 113 -1.48 5.12 9.42
N ARG A 114 -2.40 5.79 10.13
CA ARG A 114 -3.70 6.23 9.60
C ARG A 114 -3.61 7.14 8.37
N PHE A 115 -2.43 7.68 8.09
CA PHE A 115 -2.14 8.51 6.92
C PHE A 115 -1.58 7.73 5.72
N ALA A 116 -1.39 6.41 5.86
CA ALA A 116 -1.03 5.56 4.73
C ALA A 116 -2.15 5.61 3.68
N ALA A 117 -1.77 5.49 2.40
CA ALA A 117 -2.74 5.42 1.32
C ALA A 117 -3.72 4.26 1.55
N GLN A 118 -5.02 4.52 1.42
CA GLN A 118 -6.07 3.52 1.63
C GLN A 118 -5.86 2.30 0.73
N GLU A 119 -5.36 2.51 -0.49
CA GLU A 119 -5.01 1.47 -1.43
C GLU A 119 -4.00 0.43 -0.90
N ILE A 120 -3.21 0.79 0.12
CA ILE A 120 -2.22 -0.06 0.78
C ILE A 120 -2.77 -0.59 2.11
N ALA A 121 -3.51 0.24 2.85
CA ALA A 121 -4.15 -0.12 4.12
C ALA A 121 -5.27 -1.17 3.96
N GLU A 122 -5.90 -1.22 2.79
CA GLU A 122 -6.96 -2.18 2.42
C GLU A 122 -6.55 -2.99 1.17
N GLY A 123 -5.24 -3.04 0.90
CA GLY A 123 -4.68 -3.56 -0.34
C GLY A 123 -4.35 -5.06 -0.36
N GLY A 124 -4.50 -5.74 0.78
CA GLY A 124 -4.32 -7.17 0.92
C GLY A 124 -5.33 -7.97 0.08
N ASP A 125 -5.06 -9.25 -0.11
CA ASP A 125 -5.95 -10.17 -0.83
C ASP A 125 -7.34 -10.33 -0.17
N ASP A 126 -7.42 -10.11 1.14
CA ASP A 126 -8.63 -10.12 1.96
C ASP A 126 -9.07 -8.71 2.42
N GLU A 127 -8.69 -7.67 1.67
CA GLU A 127 -8.96 -6.25 1.99
C GLU A 127 -8.30 -5.77 3.30
N SER A 128 -7.34 -6.53 3.84
CA SER A 128 -6.53 -6.12 4.99
C SER A 128 -5.33 -5.25 4.58
N GLU A 129 -4.51 -4.85 5.56
CA GLU A 129 -3.32 -4.07 5.28
C GLU A 129 -2.21 -4.91 4.64
N MET A 130 -1.49 -4.32 3.68
CA MET A 130 -0.25 -4.90 3.18
C MET A 130 0.88 -4.71 4.21
N GLY A 131 1.68 -5.74 4.46
CA GLY A 131 2.88 -5.64 5.28
C GLY A 131 2.92 -6.63 6.44
N VAL A 132 3.85 -6.40 7.37
CA VAL A 132 4.07 -7.28 8.53
C VAL A 132 2.88 -7.33 9.50
N PHE A 133 1.99 -6.32 9.46
CA PHE A 133 0.79 -6.25 10.30
C PHE A 133 -0.49 -6.77 9.62
N HIS A 134 -0.39 -7.36 8.43
CA HIS A 134 -1.52 -7.92 7.68
C HIS A 134 -2.47 -8.78 8.55
N ASP A 135 -1.92 -9.73 9.30
CA ASP A 135 -2.70 -10.65 10.15
C ASP A 135 -3.27 -9.98 11.43
N LEU A 136 -2.95 -8.72 11.70
CA LEU A 136 -3.38 -8.03 12.92
C LEU A 136 -4.81 -7.47 12.83
N TYR A 137 -5.49 -7.58 11.68
CA TYR A 137 -6.87 -7.16 11.45
C TYR A 137 -7.20 -5.77 12.06
N GLN A 138 -6.27 -4.81 11.93
CA GLN A 138 -6.45 -3.45 12.43
C GLN A 138 -7.68 -2.71 11.86
N PRO A 139 -8.22 -3.03 10.65
CA PRO A 139 -9.51 -2.47 10.22
C PRO A 139 -10.69 -2.84 11.15
N GLN A 140 -10.57 -3.88 11.98
CA GLN A 140 -11.64 -4.37 12.86
C GLN A 140 -11.42 -4.05 14.35
N ARG A 141 -10.22 -3.58 14.76
CA ARG A 141 -9.95 -3.15 16.15
C ARG A 141 -10.20 -1.66 16.41
N GLY A 142 -10.45 -0.86 15.38
CA GLY A 142 -11.00 0.50 15.53
C GLY A 142 -12.50 0.54 15.85
N THR A 143 -13.26 -0.47 15.41
CA THR A 143 -14.73 -0.53 15.57
C THR A 143 -15.13 -1.21 16.89
N ASN A 144 -14.45 -2.28 17.30
CA ASN A 144 -14.78 -2.99 18.54
C ASN A 144 -14.50 -2.19 19.84
N LEU A 145 -13.59 -1.23 19.79
CA LEU A 145 -13.29 -0.41 20.98
C LEU A 145 -14.43 0.57 21.31
N ARG A 146 -15.20 1.03 20.30
CA ARG A 146 -16.37 1.89 20.52
C ARG A 146 -17.55 1.12 21.10
N THR A 147 -17.74 -0.14 20.71
CA THR A 147 -18.91 -0.93 21.15
C THR A 147 -18.78 -1.44 22.59
N ARG A 148 -17.56 -1.65 23.12
CA ARG A 148 -17.35 -2.09 24.51
C ARG A 148 -17.16 -0.96 25.53
N LEU A 149 -16.99 0.28 25.08
CA LEU A 149 -16.87 1.43 25.98
C LEU A 149 -18.23 1.88 26.53
N ASP A 150 -19.33 1.67 25.80
CA ASP A 150 -20.68 2.01 26.27
C ASP A 150 -21.25 1.03 27.33
N GLU A 151 -20.69 -0.18 27.45
CA GLU A 151 -21.22 -1.20 28.36
C GLU A 151 -20.67 -1.05 29.80
N TYR A 152 -19.65 -0.21 30.02
CA TYR A 152 -18.96 -0.06 31.31
C TYR A 152 -18.65 1.38 31.75
N LEU A 153 -19.26 2.41 31.15
CA LEU A 153 -19.13 3.79 31.62
C LEU A 153 -20.09 4.06 32.79
N PRO A 154 -19.60 4.26 34.03
CA PRO A 154 -20.44 4.81 35.10
C PRO A 154 -20.79 6.25 34.74
N ALA A 155 -22.03 6.66 35.03
CA ALA A 155 -22.53 7.99 34.70
C ALA A 155 -21.60 9.09 35.25
N GLY A 156 -21.06 9.93 34.35
CA GLY A 156 -20.32 11.15 34.71
C GLY A 156 -18.86 11.24 34.23
N MET A 157 -18.37 10.36 33.35
CA MET A 157 -17.01 10.48 32.78
C MET A 157 -17.02 10.79 31.28
N ASP A 158 -16.18 11.74 30.87
CA ASP A 158 -15.88 12.08 29.48
C ASP A 158 -14.55 11.39 29.08
N VAL A 159 -14.59 10.52 28.07
CA VAL A 159 -13.42 9.70 27.64
C VAL A 159 -12.92 10.19 26.30
N GLY A 160 -11.75 10.83 26.32
CA GLY A 160 -10.92 11.04 25.14
C GLY A 160 -9.96 9.88 24.94
N VAL A 161 -9.97 9.25 23.75
CA VAL A 161 -8.97 8.23 23.39
C VAL A 161 -7.64 8.94 23.11
N ILE A 162 -6.72 8.87 24.07
CA ILE A 162 -5.33 9.29 23.90
C ILE A 162 -4.50 8.06 23.53
N PHE A 163 -3.92 8.05 22.33
CA PHE A 163 -2.88 7.10 21.97
C PHE A 163 -1.54 7.68 22.47
N ALA A 164 -1.00 7.11 23.54
CA ALA A 164 0.37 7.41 23.97
C ALA A 164 1.34 6.66 23.04
N GLY A 165 2.28 7.41 22.44
CA GLY A 165 3.28 6.92 21.49
C GLY A 165 4.57 6.41 22.14
#